data_AF-Q83DD8-F1
#
_entry.id   AF-Q83DD8-F1
#
_cell.length_a   1.000
_cell.length_b   1.000
_cell.length_c   1.000
_cell.angle_alpha   90.00
_cell.angle_beta   90.00
_cell.angle_gamma   90.00
#
_symmetry.space_group_name_H-M   'P 1'
#
loop_
_entity.id
_entity.type
_entity.pdbx_description
1 polymer ?
#
loop_
_entity_poly.entity_id
_entity_poly.type
_entity_poly.pdbx_seq_one_letter_code
_entity_poly.pdbx_strand_id
1 'polypeptide(L)'
;MNMNHYLQLMGIDVWRLRTPVSNHYYHYDLLDTQDRQVGVLLADAVLKDEKESQLVEKIAKATKKQIRGGLKEGRPNPEKLGQCVIILLGNRVTQSFSQVNFPQIITSHSPAELLRDGDLKPKTWNALKKAMQLMEA
;
A
#
# COMPACT_ATOMS: atom_id res chain seq x y z
N MET A 1 23.34 -30.12 -2.67
CA MET A 1 24.08 -29.38 -3.72
C MET A 1 23.16 -28.27 -4.24
N ASN A 2 23.56 -27.01 -4.07
CA ASN A 2 22.69 -25.85 -4.32
C ASN A 2 22.58 -25.59 -5.84
N MET A 3 21.37 -25.40 -6.37
CA MET A 3 21.11 -25.30 -7.82
C MET A 3 21.91 -24.19 -8.51
N ASN A 4 22.18 -23.10 -7.78
CA ASN A 4 23.03 -22.00 -8.28
C ASN A 4 24.49 -22.43 -8.52
N HIS A 5 25.01 -23.37 -7.72
CA HIS A 5 26.38 -23.87 -7.85
C HIS A 5 26.53 -24.83 -9.04
N TYR A 6 25.49 -25.61 -9.34
CA TYR A 6 25.44 -26.48 -10.51
C TYR A 6 25.45 -25.66 -11.82
N LEU A 7 24.69 -24.57 -11.88
CA LEU A 7 24.62 -23.72 -13.08
C LEU A 7 25.93 -22.98 -13.37
N GLN A 8 26.64 -22.52 -12.34
CA GLN A 8 27.96 -21.88 -12.49
C GLN A 8 29.02 -22.85 -13.02
N LEU A 9 29.02 -24.11 -12.56
CA LEU A 9 29.94 -25.15 -13.04
C LEU A 9 29.73 -25.50 -14.52
N MET A 10 28.52 -25.28 -15.06
CA MET A 10 28.19 -25.52 -16.46
C MET A 10 28.53 -24.32 -17.38
N GLY A 11 29.22 -23.30 -16.88
CA GLY A 11 29.58 -22.12 -17.66
C GLY A 11 28.40 -21.19 -17.98
N ILE A 12 27.26 -21.39 -17.31
CA ILE A 12 26.11 -20.50 -17.43
C ILE A 12 26.31 -19.38 -16.43
N ASP A 13 26.81 -18.24 -16.92
CA ASP A 13 26.75 -16.99 -16.18
C ASP A 13 25.28 -16.62 -16.00
N VAL A 14 24.74 -16.92 -14.82
CA VAL A 14 23.40 -16.48 -14.45
C VAL A 14 23.48 -14.97 -14.28
N TRP A 15 23.14 -14.23 -15.34
CA TRP A 15 22.88 -12.80 -15.31
C TRP A 15 21.73 -12.56 -14.33
N ARG A 16 22.04 -12.41 -13.04
CA ARG A 16 21.11 -11.83 -12.08
C ARG A 16 20.89 -10.41 -12.56
N LEU A 17 19.75 -10.16 -13.19
CA LEU A 17 19.25 -8.82 -13.47
C LEU A 17 19.19 -8.08 -12.12
N ARG A 18 20.28 -7.38 -11.76
CA ARG A 18 20.36 -6.51 -10.58
C ARG A 18 19.72 -5.17 -10.89
N THR A 19 18.59 -5.16 -11.60
CA THR A 19 17.78 -3.95 -11.68
C THR A 19 17.20 -3.79 -10.28
N PRO A 20 17.53 -2.73 -9.52
CA PRO A 20 16.80 -2.45 -8.30
C PRO A 20 15.35 -2.30 -8.73
N VAL A 21 14.50 -3.24 -8.30
CA VAL A 21 13.07 -3.13 -8.53
C VAL A 21 12.64 -1.91 -7.72
N SER A 22 12.56 -0.76 -8.38
CA SER A 22 12.04 0.46 -7.80
C SER A 22 10.59 0.17 -7.44
N ASN A 23 10.37 -0.18 -6.18
CA ASN A 23 9.03 -0.38 -5.66
C ASN A 23 8.37 0.98 -5.55
N HIS A 24 7.12 1.05 -5.97
CA HIS A 24 6.32 2.26 -5.86
C HIS A 24 5.10 1.94 -5.01
N TYR A 25 4.63 2.93 -4.28
CA TYR A 25 3.40 2.84 -3.50
C TYR A 25 2.74 4.21 -3.44
N TYR A 26 1.42 4.23 -3.33
CA TYR A 26 0.70 5.47 -3.02
C TYR A 26 0.70 5.66 -1.51
N HIS A 27 0.99 6.88 -1.05
CA HIS A 27 0.94 7.29 0.34
C HIS A 27 0.06 8.53 0.44
N TYR A 28 -1.06 8.41 1.16
CA TYR A 28 -1.87 9.55 1.56
C TYR A 28 -1.99 9.64 3.09
N ASP A 29 -1.55 10.75 3.64
CA ASP A 29 -1.87 11.15 5.01
C ASP A 29 -3.32 11.64 5.04
N LEU A 30 -4.09 11.13 6.00
CA LEU A 30 -5.48 11.48 6.24
C LEU A 30 -5.52 12.40 7.45
N LEU A 31 -5.93 13.65 7.21
CA LEU A 31 -5.85 14.76 8.16
C LEU A 31 -7.27 15.18 8.58
N ASP A 32 -7.43 15.53 9.86
CA ASP A 32 -8.67 16.10 10.37
C ASP A 32 -8.83 17.59 9.98
N THR A 33 -9.86 18.24 10.52
CA THR A 33 -10.11 19.68 10.27
C THR A 33 -9.08 20.60 10.92
N GLN A 34 -8.26 20.08 11.84
CA GLN A 34 -7.19 20.80 12.54
C GLN A 34 -5.80 20.48 11.96
N ASP A 35 -5.73 19.86 10.78
CA ASP A 35 -4.49 19.42 10.12
C ASP A 35 -3.68 18.37 10.92
N ARG A 36 -4.37 17.61 11.79
CA ARG A 36 -3.76 16.49 12.55
C ARG A 36 -3.94 15.19 11.80
N GLN A 37 -2.87 14.40 11.73
CA GLN A 37 -2.90 13.08 11.10
C GLN A 37 -3.68 12.09 11.95
N VAL A 38 -4.82 11.65 11.42
CA VAL A 38 -5.71 10.66 12.05
C VAL A 38 -5.58 9.27 11.41
N GLY A 39 -5.02 9.21 10.20
CA GLY A 39 -4.74 7.95 9.53
C GLY A 39 -3.78 8.08 8.36
N VAL A 40 -3.39 6.94 7.82
CA VAL A 40 -2.57 6.84 6.61
C VAL A 40 -3.14 5.76 5.71
N LEU A 41 -3.26 6.09 4.42
CA LEU A 41 -3.60 5.15 3.37
C LEU A 41 -2.35 4.84 2.54
N LEU A 42 -2.01 3.56 2.48
CA LEU A 42 -0.95 3.01 1.66
C LEU A 42 -1.55 2.05 0.64
N ALA A 43 -1.14 2.17 -0.62
CA ALA A 43 -1.58 1.25 -1.67
C ALA A 43 -0.42 0.78 -2.54
N ASP A 44 -0.49 -0.48 -2.98
CA ASP A 44 0.37 -1.00 -4.03
C ASP A 44 0.22 -0.11 -5.28
N ALA A 45 1.34 0.26 -5.91
CA ALA A 45 1.32 1.06 -7.12
C ALA A 45 2.01 0.34 -8.28
N VAL A 46 1.37 0.37 -9.44
CA VAL A 46 2.00 0.09 -10.73
C VAL A 46 2.31 1.41 -11.42
N LEU A 47 3.57 1.57 -11.83
CA LEU A 47 4.06 2.78 -12.49
C LEU A 47 3.27 3.05 -13.78
N LYS A 48 2.81 4.28 -13.96
CA LYS A 48 2.06 4.77 -15.14
C LYS A 48 0.62 4.27 -15.30
N ASP A 49 0.01 3.71 -14.26
CA ASP A 49 -1.44 3.44 -14.28
C ASP A 49 -2.24 4.59 -13.67
N GLU A 50 -2.76 5.47 -14.54
CA GLU A 50 -3.59 6.61 -14.14
C GLU A 50 -4.90 6.17 -13.49
N LYS A 51 -5.46 5.02 -13.88
CA LYS A 51 -6.72 4.52 -13.30
C LYS A 51 -6.51 4.05 -11.87
N GLU A 52 -5.38 3.41 -11.58
CA GLU A 52 -5.00 3.08 -10.20
C GLU A 52 -4.84 4.34 -9.37
N SER A 53 -4.11 5.35 -9.89
CA SER A 53 -3.90 6.61 -9.18
C SER A 53 -5.23 7.30 -8.84
N GLN A 54 -6.12 7.44 -9.82
CA GLN A 54 -7.45 8.03 -9.63
C GLN A 54 -8.31 7.21 -8.66
N LEU A 55 -8.21 5.87 -8.70
CA LEU A 55 -8.95 5.02 -7.77
C LEU A 55 -8.47 5.21 -6.33
N VAL A 56 -7.16 5.19 -6.09
CA VAL A 56 -6.60 5.36 -4.75
C VAL A 56 -6.94 6.74 -4.20
N GLU A 57 -6.83 7.79 -5.02
CA GLU A 57 -7.22 9.14 -4.62
C GLU A 57 -8.72 9.21 -4.28
N LYS A 58 -9.59 8.58 -5.08
CA LYS A 58 -11.03 8.49 -4.77
C LYS A 58 -11.30 7.76 -3.46
N ILE A 59 -10.61 6.67 -3.18
CA ILE A 59 -10.73 5.93 -1.92
C ILE A 59 -10.27 6.82 -0.74
N ALA A 60 -9.14 7.52 -0.89
CA ALA A 60 -8.64 8.44 0.13
C ALA A 60 -9.64 9.57 0.39
N LYS A 61 -10.17 10.22 -0.66
CA LYS A 61 -11.21 11.26 -0.53
C LYS A 61 -12.52 10.75 0.06
N ALA A 62 -12.86 9.48 -0.17
CA ALA A 62 -14.09 8.90 0.37
C ALA A 62 -14.07 8.77 1.91
N THR A 63 -12.90 8.87 2.54
CA THR A 63 -12.77 8.97 4.01
C THR A 63 -13.29 10.28 4.58
N LYS A 64 -13.61 11.27 3.72
CA LYS A 64 -13.99 12.65 4.09
C LYS A 64 -12.94 13.39 4.93
N LYS A 65 -11.69 12.91 4.94
CA LYS A 65 -10.55 13.59 5.54
C LYS A 65 -9.84 14.45 4.49
N GLN A 66 -9.09 15.44 4.95
CA GLN A 66 -8.14 16.13 4.08
C GLN A 66 -7.03 15.14 3.73
N ILE A 67 -6.58 15.15 2.47
CA ILE A 67 -5.56 14.21 2.00
C ILE A 67 -4.30 14.96 1.61
N ARG A 68 -3.13 14.43 2.01
CA ARG A 68 -1.83 14.93 1.60
C ARG A 68 -0.94 13.78 1.20
N GLY A 69 -0.28 13.88 0.06
CA GLY A 69 0.63 12.85 -0.41
C GLY A 69 0.46 12.53 -1.89
N GLY A 70 0.79 11.31 -2.27
CA GLY A 70 0.77 10.84 -3.65
C GLY A 70 1.65 9.61 -3.86
N LEU A 71 2.09 9.41 -5.10
CA LEU A 71 3.02 8.34 -5.45
C LEU A 71 4.38 8.57 -4.78
N LYS A 72 4.91 7.52 -4.14
CA LYS A 72 6.22 7.48 -3.52
C LYS A 72 7.04 6.31 -4.08
N GLU A 73 8.35 6.52 -4.13
CA GLU A 73 9.32 5.48 -4.47
C GLU A 73 9.90 4.85 -3.21
N GLY A 74 10.24 3.57 -3.28
CA GLY A 74 10.84 2.79 -2.20
C GLY A 74 9.84 1.91 -1.45
N ARG A 75 10.16 1.61 -0.20
CA ARG A 75 9.29 0.86 0.70
C ARG A 75 8.71 1.81 1.74
N PRO A 76 7.42 1.70 2.08
CA PRO A 76 6.86 2.46 3.19
C PRO A 76 7.62 2.13 4.47
N ASN A 77 8.03 3.17 5.21
CA ASN A 77 8.74 3.01 6.47
C ASN A 77 7.72 3.05 7.64
N PRO A 78 7.48 1.90 8.30
CA PRO A 78 6.52 1.83 9.40
C PRO A 78 6.93 2.68 10.61
N GLU A 79 8.22 2.85 10.88
CA GLU A 79 8.70 3.60 12.07
C GLU A 79 8.31 5.09 12.04
N LYS A 80 7.97 5.62 10.86
CA LYS A 80 7.53 7.01 10.68
C LYS A 80 6.04 7.21 10.85
N LEU A 81 5.28 6.14 11.03
CA LEU A 81 3.84 6.20 11.16
C LEU A 81 3.50 6.24 12.65
N GLY A 82 2.91 7.36 13.08
CA GLY A 82 2.49 7.55 14.47
C GLY A 82 1.36 6.59 14.88
N GLN A 83 0.83 6.76 16.09
CA GLN A 83 -0.37 6.06 16.53
C GLN A 83 -1.60 6.59 15.78
N CYS A 84 -1.85 6.05 14.59
CA CYS A 84 -2.96 6.44 13.71
C CYS A 84 -3.55 5.20 13.03
N VAL A 85 -4.72 5.36 12.39
CA VAL A 85 -5.36 4.28 11.64
C VAL A 85 -4.62 4.03 10.33
N ILE A 86 -4.16 2.81 10.09
CA ILE A 86 -3.43 2.48 8.86
C ILE A 86 -4.32 1.65 7.92
N ILE A 87 -4.51 2.13 6.71
CA ILE A 87 -5.24 1.46 5.64
C ILE A 87 -4.24 0.96 4.60
N LEU A 88 -4.19 -0.35 4.38
CA LEU A 88 -3.27 -1.01 3.45
C LEU A 88 -4.06 -1.63 2.30
N LEU A 89 -3.83 -1.18 1.07
CA LEU A 89 -4.47 -1.68 -0.15
C LEU A 89 -3.46 -2.47 -0.99
N GLY A 90 -3.51 -3.79 -0.89
CA GLY A 90 -2.64 -4.70 -1.63
C GLY A 90 -1.60 -5.41 -0.77
N ASN A 91 -1.00 -6.43 -1.38
CA ASN A 91 -0.16 -7.39 -0.67
C ASN A 91 1.24 -6.84 -0.38
N ARG A 92 1.80 -5.97 -1.25
CA ARG A 92 3.19 -5.49 -1.05
C ARG A 92 3.27 -4.52 0.11
N VAL A 93 2.33 -3.58 0.20
CA VAL A 93 2.20 -2.70 1.37
C VAL A 93 1.86 -3.52 2.61
N THR A 94 0.97 -4.50 2.54
CA THR A 94 0.64 -5.37 3.70
C THR A 94 1.87 -6.13 4.24
N GLN A 95 2.67 -6.72 3.36
CA GLN A 95 3.90 -7.42 3.75
C GLN A 95 4.90 -6.50 4.46
N SER A 96 5.02 -5.25 4.02
CA SER A 96 5.92 -4.26 4.63
C SER A 96 5.54 -3.92 6.09
N PHE A 97 4.30 -4.23 6.50
CA PHE A 97 3.74 -3.94 7.82
C PHE A 97 3.48 -5.19 8.65
N SER A 98 3.70 -6.38 8.09
CA SER A 98 3.40 -7.68 8.74
C SER A 98 4.17 -7.94 10.04
N GLN A 99 5.31 -7.27 10.24
CA GLN A 99 6.17 -7.42 11.41
C GLN A 99 5.99 -6.29 12.43
N VAL A 100 5.12 -5.31 12.16
CA VAL A 100 4.94 -4.14 13.02
C VAL A 100 3.57 -4.19 13.67
N ASN A 101 3.58 -4.20 14.99
CA ASN A 101 2.35 -4.16 15.79
C ASN A 101 1.83 -2.73 15.86
N PHE A 102 1.04 -2.34 14.87
CA PHE A 102 0.20 -1.15 14.98
C PHE A 102 -1.12 -1.51 15.65
N PRO A 103 -1.68 -0.61 16.47
CA PRO A 103 -2.92 -0.89 17.20
C PRO A 103 -4.12 -1.05 16.26
N GLN A 104 -4.11 -0.41 15.08
CA GLN A 104 -5.25 -0.37 14.17
C GLN A 104 -4.80 -0.40 12.70
N ILE A 105 -4.66 -1.62 12.14
CA ILE A 105 -4.40 -1.85 10.72
C ILE A 105 -5.66 -2.41 10.05
N ILE A 106 -6.02 -1.85 8.91
CA ILE A 106 -7.08 -2.35 8.03
C ILE A 106 -6.45 -2.69 6.69
N THR A 107 -6.56 -3.95 6.30
CA THR A 107 -6.03 -4.45 5.03
C THR A 107 -7.16 -4.66 4.03
N SER A 108 -6.87 -4.45 2.75
CA SER A 108 -7.79 -4.72 1.64
C SER A 108 -7.04 -5.02 0.34
N HIS A 109 -7.81 -5.24 -0.73
CA HIS A 109 -7.30 -5.57 -2.06
C HIS A 109 -6.53 -4.41 -2.69
N SER A 110 -5.62 -4.76 -3.60
CA SER A 110 -4.82 -3.78 -4.35
C SER A 110 -5.69 -2.98 -5.34
N PRO A 111 -5.25 -1.77 -5.74
CA PRO A 111 -5.94 -1.00 -6.78
C PRO A 111 -6.13 -1.78 -8.09
N ALA A 112 -5.12 -2.54 -8.51
CA ALA A 112 -5.18 -3.41 -9.69
C ALA A 112 -6.33 -4.43 -9.60
N GLU A 113 -6.44 -5.13 -8.46
CA GLU A 113 -7.50 -6.12 -8.21
C GLU A 113 -8.89 -5.48 -8.20
N LEU A 114 -9.02 -4.30 -7.57
CA LEU A 114 -10.29 -3.55 -7.51
C LEU A 114 -10.76 -3.03 -8.86
N LEU A 115 -9.83 -2.72 -9.76
CA LEU A 115 -10.16 -2.33 -11.14
C LEU A 115 -10.60 -3.54 -11.97
N ARG A 116 -10.02 -4.71 -11.72
CA ARG A 116 -10.28 -5.95 -12.46
C ARG A 116 -11.56 -6.65 -12.01
N ASP A 117 -11.84 -6.64 -10.72
CA ASP A 117 -12.94 -7.37 -10.10
C ASP A 117 -13.85 -6.41 -9.29
N GLY A 118 -15.07 -6.23 -9.80
CA GLY A 118 -16.08 -5.37 -9.18
C GLY A 118 -16.60 -5.90 -7.84
N ASP A 119 -16.56 -7.21 -7.61
CA ASP A 119 -17.10 -7.86 -6.41
C ASP A 119 -16.22 -7.63 -5.17
N LEU A 120 -14.99 -7.16 -5.38
CA LEU A 120 -14.07 -6.77 -4.33
C LEU A 120 -14.37 -5.36 -3.78
N LYS A 121 -15.01 -4.49 -4.57
CA LYS A 121 -15.30 -3.10 -4.18
C LYS A 121 -16.18 -3.00 -2.93
N PRO A 122 -17.29 -3.76 -2.78
CA PRO A 122 -18.09 -3.73 -1.56
C PRO A 122 -17.30 -4.17 -0.32
N LYS A 123 -16.40 -5.15 -0.45
CA LYS A 123 -15.56 -5.63 0.65
C LYS A 123 -14.58 -4.55 1.10
N THR A 124 -13.90 -3.91 0.15
CA THR A 124 -13.01 -2.78 0.43
C THR A 124 -13.76 -1.58 1.01
N TRP A 125 -14.97 -1.31 0.53
CA TRP A 125 -15.80 -0.24 1.09
C TRP A 125 -16.19 -0.50 2.55
N ASN A 126 -16.56 -1.74 2.89
CA ASN A 126 -16.86 -2.10 4.28
C ASN A 126 -15.61 -2.01 5.18
N ALA A 127 -14.44 -2.39 4.69
CA ALA A 127 -13.17 -2.20 5.40
C ALA A 127 -12.88 -0.70 5.62
N LEU A 128 -13.08 0.12 4.59
CA LEU A 128 -12.90 1.57 4.68
C LEU A 128 -13.85 2.23 5.68
N LYS A 129 -15.11 1.81 5.72
CA LYS A 129 -16.09 2.29 6.72
C LYS A 129 -15.62 2.04 8.15
N LYS A 130 -15.06 0.85 8.43
CA LYS A 130 -14.46 0.56 9.74
C LYS A 130 -13.30 1.51 10.04
N ALA A 131 -12.45 1.79 9.05
CA ALA A 131 -11.35 2.74 9.21
C ALA A 131 -11.85 4.15 9.55
N MET A 132 -12.90 4.60 8.88
CA MET A 132 -13.53 5.88 9.14
C MET A 132 -14.07 5.99 10.57
N GLN A 133 -14.75 4.95 11.06
CA GLN A 133 -15.25 4.91 12.44
C GLN A 133 -14.11 5.00 13.46
N LEU A 134 -13.00 4.33 13.20
CA LEU A 134 -11.82 4.36 14.07
C LEU A 134 -11.10 5.72 14.06
N MET A 135 -11.15 6.47 12.95
CA MET A 135 -10.58 7.81 12.83
C MET A 135 -11.47 8.92 13.44
N GLU A 136 -12.66 8.58 13.91
CA GLU A 136 -13.60 9.50 14.58
C GLU A 136 -13.68 9.25 16.10
N ALA A 137 -13.14 8.13 16.57
CA ALA A 137 -13.09 7.75 17.99
C ALA A 137 -11.92 8.41 18.72
#